data_AF-A0A224YV23-F1
#
_entry.id   AF-A0A224YV23-F1
#
_cell.length_a   1.000
_cell.length_b   1.000
_cell.length_c   1.000
_cell.angle_alpha   90.00
_cell.angle_beta   90.00
_cell.angle_gamma   90.00
#
_symmetry.space_group_name_H-M   'P 1'
#
loop_
_entity.id
_entity.type
_entity.pdbx_description
1 polymer ?
#
loop_
_entity_poly.entity_id
_entity_poly.type
_entity_poly.pdbx_seq_one_letter_code
_entity_poly.pdbx_strand_id
1 'polypeptide(L)'
;MLRTIRHNIQTFHCGLVGNAGCPWLGASPDRVAWDPEEQEPHGILEIKCPCTMKDLKAPCTQGSCLVKDSNGTYRLNRTHYYFYQLLGQMAIAGVTWGDFVVYAPQFPVVEKIRFNESKWQICKKKLDSFYFLTV
;
A
#
# COMPACT_ATOMS: atom_id res chain seq x y z
N MET A 1 -6.93 15.70 -5.14
CA MET A 1 -5.60 15.18 -5.52
C MET A 1 -5.68 13.81 -6.21
N LEU A 2 -6.49 12.85 -5.73
CA LEU A 2 -6.72 11.58 -6.46
C LEU A 2 -7.64 11.70 -7.69
N ARG A 3 -8.40 12.79 -7.81
CA ARG A 3 -9.32 13.06 -8.94
C ARG A 3 -8.62 13.17 -10.30
N THR A 4 -7.30 13.39 -10.34
CA THR A 4 -6.60 13.67 -11.60
C THR A 4 -6.00 12.42 -12.25
N ILE A 5 -6.05 11.24 -11.62
CA ILE A 5 -5.17 10.14 -12.04
C ILE A 5 -5.90 8.90 -12.57
N ARG A 6 -7.14 8.56 -12.16
CA ARG A 6 -7.85 7.41 -12.78
C ARG A 6 -9.35 7.57 -13.03
N HIS A 7 -10.13 8.13 -12.11
CA HIS A 7 -11.60 8.30 -12.18
C HIS A 7 -12.10 8.71 -10.79
N ASN A 8 -13.42 8.78 -10.57
CA ASN A 8 -14.01 9.19 -9.29
C ASN A 8 -13.87 8.11 -8.20
N ILE A 9 -12.68 8.00 -7.61
CA ILE A 9 -12.43 7.21 -6.40
C ILE A 9 -12.87 8.02 -5.17
N GLN A 10 -13.66 7.40 -4.30
CA GLN A 10 -14.03 7.96 -2.99
C GLN A 10 -13.11 7.41 -1.91
N THR A 11 -12.76 8.23 -0.92
CA THR A 11 -11.88 7.81 0.18
C THR A 11 -12.48 8.18 1.54
N PHE A 12 -12.34 7.28 2.51
CA PHE A 12 -12.90 7.42 3.84
C PHE A 12 -11.80 7.29 4.90
N HIS A 13 -11.96 8.00 6.02
CA HIS A 13 -11.07 7.84 7.17
C HIS A 13 -11.27 6.47 7.83
N CYS A 14 -10.20 5.92 8.35
CA CYS A 14 -10.19 4.69 9.14
C CYS A 14 -9.19 4.80 10.28
N GLY A 15 -9.40 3.99 11.32
CA GLY A 15 -8.43 3.78 12.39
C GLY A 15 -7.72 2.44 12.22
N LEU A 16 -7.46 1.77 13.35
CA LEU A 16 -6.94 0.41 13.34
C LEU A 16 -8.00 -0.57 12.84
N VAL A 17 -7.64 -1.34 11.82
CA VAL A 17 -8.41 -2.45 11.25
C VAL A 17 -7.86 -3.76 11.82
N GLY A 18 -8.74 -4.62 12.29
CA GLY A 18 -8.41 -5.98 12.75
C GLY A 18 -9.10 -7.04 11.90
N ASN A 19 -8.66 -8.29 12.04
CA ASN A 19 -9.24 -9.44 11.36
C ASN A 19 -9.55 -10.56 12.37
N ALA A 20 -10.79 -11.03 12.42
CA ALA A 20 -11.22 -12.07 13.36
C ALA A 20 -10.47 -13.41 13.17
N GLY A 21 -9.99 -13.70 11.97
CA GLY A 21 -9.16 -14.88 11.69
C GLY A 21 -7.70 -14.74 12.13
N CYS A 22 -7.25 -13.52 12.46
CA CYS A 22 -5.89 -13.22 12.91
C CYS A 22 -5.90 -12.12 13.99
N PRO A 23 -6.53 -12.33 15.16
CA PRO A 23 -6.78 -11.27 16.14
C PRO A 23 -5.52 -10.65 16.75
N TRP A 24 -4.36 -11.30 16.62
CA TRP A 24 -3.06 -10.75 17.03
C TRP A 24 -2.45 -9.77 16.01
N LEU A 25 -3.10 -9.58 14.87
CA LEU A 25 -2.65 -8.67 13.81
C LEU A 25 -3.65 -7.53 13.63
N GLY A 26 -3.11 -6.33 13.43
CA GLY A 26 -3.86 -5.14 13.08
C GLY A 26 -3.10 -4.29 12.08
N ALA A 27 -3.84 -3.46 11.34
CA ALA A 27 -3.27 -2.55 10.35
C ALA A 27 -4.04 -1.23 10.29
N SER A 28 -3.33 -0.14 10.06
CA SER A 28 -3.94 1.20 9.93
C SER A 28 -3.58 1.75 8.55
N PRO A 29 -4.38 1.50 7.50
CA PRO A 29 -4.24 2.22 6.25
C PRO A 29 -4.57 3.71 6.43
N ASP A 30 -4.04 4.58 5.57
CA ASP A 30 -4.33 6.02 5.65
C ASP A 30 -5.77 6.36 5.25
N ARG A 31 -6.34 5.60 4.31
CA ARG A 31 -7.76 5.64 3.94
C ARG A 31 -8.25 4.26 3.53
N VAL A 32 -9.57 4.07 3.65
CA VAL A 32 -10.32 3.10 2.83
C VAL A 32 -10.70 3.79 1.52
N ALA A 33 -10.65 3.05 0.42
CA ALA A 33 -11.01 3.52 -0.91
C ALA A 33 -12.24 2.78 -1.42
N TRP A 34 -13.09 3.48 -2.17
CA TRP A 34 -14.20 2.91 -2.93
C TRP A 34 -14.10 3.35 -4.38
N ASP A 35 -14.12 2.37 -5.27
CA ASP A 35 -13.91 2.50 -6.70
C ASP A 35 -14.98 1.65 -7.43
N PRO A 36 -15.96 2.26 -8.12
CA PRO A 36 -17.04 1.52 -8.77
C PRO A 36 -16.59 0.75 -10.03
N GLU A 37 -15.41 1.03 -10.56
CA GLU A 37 -14.88 0.36 -11.76
C GLU A 37 -14.06 -0.88 -11.40
N GLU A 38 -13.72 -1.08 -10.12
CA GLU A 38 -13.09 -2.31 -9.65
C GLU A 38 -14.12 -3.42 -9.48
N GLN A 39 -13.73 -4.65 -9.83
CA GLN A 39 -14.55 -5.84 -9.61
C GLN A 39 -14.98 -5.98 -8.15
N GLU A 40 -14.04 -5.71 -7.23
CA GLU A 40 -14.30 -5.56 -5.80
C GLU A 40 -14.16 -4.07 -5.46
N PRO A 41 -15.27 -3.34 -5.20
CA PRO A 41 -15.22 -1.88 -5.13
C PRO A 41 -14.41 -1.33 -3.97
N HIS A 42 -14.23 -2.10 -2.90
CA HIS A 42 -13.51 -1.67 -1.71
C HIS A 42 -12.02 -1.99 -1.82
N GLY A 43 -11.20 -0.98 -1.54
CA GLY A 43 -9.76 -1.09 -1.44
C GLY A 43 -9.21 -0.23 -0.30
N ILE A 44 -7.91 -0.06 -0.28
CA ILE A 44 -7.22 0.82 0.67
C ILE A 44 -6.28 1.80 -0.04
N LEU A 45 -5.87 2.83 0.69
CA LEU A 45 -4.88 3.80 0.24
C LEU A 45 -3.80 3.96 1.31
N GLU A 46 -2.55 3.91 0.88
CA GLU A 46 -1.39 4.19 1.71
C GLU A 46 -0.57 5.31 1.07
N ILE A 47 -0.30 6.38 1.83
CA ILE A 47 0.33 7.62 1.38
C ILE A 47 1.65 7.83 2.13
N LYS A 48 2.72 8.01 1.39
CA LYS A 48 4.02 8.40 1.93
C LYS A 48 4.40 9.78 1.43
N CYS A 49 4.87 10.63 2.34
CA CYS A 49 5.32 11.99 2.05
C CYS A 49 6.81 12.15 2.44
N PRO A 50 7.76 11.53 1.71
CA PRO A 50 9.16 11.53 2.12
C PRO A 50 9.78 12.94 2.01
N CYS A 51 10.29 13.46 3.13
CA CYS A 51 10.94 14.78 3.19
C CYS A 51 12.11 14.91 2.21
N THR A 52 12.82 13.82 1.93
CA THR A 52 13.92 13.76 0.95
C THR A 52 13.50 14.06 -0.48
N MET A 53 12.20 13.97 -0.79
CA MET A 53 11.64 14.29 -2.10
C MET A 53 10.93 15.65 -2.16
N LYS A 54 10.84 16.39 -1.05
CA LYS A 54 10.05 17.61 -0.94
C LYS A 54 10.43 18.67 -1.99
N ASP A 55 11.73 18.87 -2.20
CA ASP A 55 12.27 19.91 -3.08
C ASP A 55 12.70 19.37 -4.46
N LEU A 56 12.46 18.07 -4.73
CA LEU A 56 12.76 17.47 -6.01
C LEU A 56 11.70 17.84 -7.05
N LYS A 57 12.13 18.03 -8.31
CA LYS A 57 11.24 18.29 -9.44
C LYS A 57 10.66 17.02 -10.08
N ALA A 58 11.23 15.86 -9.77
CA ALA A 58 10.82 14.58 -10.31
C ALA A 58 11.09 13.44 -9.30
N PRO A 59 10.41 12.29 -9.42
CA PRO A 59 10.64 11.18 -8.51
C PRO A 59 12.07 10.64 -8.62
N CYS A 60 12.67 10.31 -7.47
CA CYS A 60 14.00 9.72 -7.37
C CYS A 60 13.88 8.23 -7.00
N THR A 61 14.72 7.38 -7.57
CA THR A 61 14.82 5.96 -7.21
C THR A 61 15.89 5.71 -6.13
N GLN A 62 16.99 6.48 -6.15
CA GLN A 62 18.12 6.29 -5.25
C GLN A 62 17.73 6.50 -3.79
N GLY A 63 17.98 5.49 -2.96
CA GLY A 63 17.66 5.53 -1.52
C GLY A 63 16.16 5.66 -1.22
N SER A 64 15.30 5.36 -2.18
CA SER A 64 13.84 5.52 -2.05
C SER A 64 13.10 4.18 -2.05
N CYS A 65 11.78 4.24 -1.85
CA CYS A 65 10.90 3.09 -2.05
C CYS A 65 10.52 2.84 -3.53
N LEU A 66 10.98 3.68 -4.47
CA LEU A 66 10.59 3.63 -5.87
C LEU A 66 11.68 3.00 -6.76
N VAL A 67 11.23 2.25 -7.75
CA VAL A 67 12.03 1.72 -8.87
C VAL A 67 11.34 2.07 -10.18
N LYS A 68 12.06 2.05 -11.30
CA LYS A 68 11.45 2.13 -12.64
C LYS A 68 11.23 0.73 -13.19
N ASP A 69 10.06 0.50 -13.78
CA ASP A 69 9.82 -0.70 -14.59
C ASP A 69 10.48 -0.57 -15.97
N SER A 70 10.37 -1.62 -16.80
CA SER A 70 10.92 -1.65 -18.16
C SER A 70 10.40 -0.53 -19.07
N ASN A 71 9.25 0.06 -18.72
CA ASN A 71 8.62 1.14 -19.47
C ASN A 71 8.97 2.51 -18.87
N GLY A 72 9.89 2.56 -17.90
CA GLY A 72 10.31 3.80 -17.24
C GLY A 72 9.30 4.34 -16.23
N THR A 73 8.24 3.61 -15.91
CA THR A 73 7.21 4.04 -14.94
C THR A 73 7.68 3.77 -13.51
N TYR A 74 7.49 4.74 -12.61
CA TYR A 74 7.84 4.58 -11.20
C TYR A 74 6.85 3.63 -10.51
N ARG A 75 7.40 2.64 -9.80
CA ARG A 75 6.68 1.59 -9.06
C ARG A 75 7.26 1.45 -7.66
N LEU A 76 6.45 1.04 -6.70
CA LEU A 76 6.91 0.61 -5.39
C LEU A 76 7.79 -0.63 -5.54
N ASN A 77 9.00 -0.55 -5.02
CA ASN A 77 9.93 -1.67 -5.00
C ASN A 77 9.33 -2.85 -4.21
N ARG A 78 9.21 -4.01 -4.87
CA ARG A 78 8.60 -5.23 -4.31
C ARG A 78 9.41 -5.91 -3.21
N THR A 79 10.61 -5.43 -2.91
CA THR A 79 11.43 -5.86 -1.77
C THR A 79 11.46 -4.83 -0.63
N HIS A 80 10.88 -3.64 -0.82
CA HIS A 80 10.86 -2.59 0.19
C HIS A 80 9.80 -2.85 1.25
N TYR A 81 10.05 -2.47 2.51
CA TYR A 81 9.14 -2.75 3.63
C TYR A 81 7.73 -2.16 3.44
N TYR A 82 7.60 -1.00 2.79
CA TYR A 82 6.28 -0.44 2.41
C TYR A 82 5.44 -1.36 1.51
N PHE A 83 6.05 -2.21 0.66
CA PHE A 83 5.29 -3.20 -0.10
C PHE A 83 4.64 -4.23 0.83
N TYR A 84 5.40 -4.71 1.82
CA TYR A 84 4.89 -5.65 2.81
C TYR A 84 3.89 -5.00 3.79
N GLN A 85 4.05 -3.71 4.10
CA GLN A 85 3.08 -2.93 4.87
C GLN A 85 1.72 -2.91 4.15
N LEU A 86 1.70 -2.51 2.87
CA LEU A 86 0.46 -2.47 2.08
C LEU A 86 -0.14 -3.87 1.89
N LEU A 87 0.70 -4.89 1.64
CA LEU A 87 0.24 -6.27 1.51
C LEU A 87 -0.46 -6.77 2.78
N GLY A 88 0.11 -6.47 3.96
CA GLY A 88 -0.49 -6.81 5.24
C GLY A 88 -1.77 -6.03 5.53
N GLN A 89 -1.81 -4.73 5.21
CA GLN A 89 -3.02 -3.92 5.31
C GLN A 89 -4.17 -4.50 4.46
N MET A 90 -3.89 -4.89 3.20
CA MET A 90 -4.89 -5.53 2.33
C MET A 90 -5.40 -6.85 2.90
N ALA A 91 -4.49 -7.70 3.38
CA ALA A 91 -4.85 -8.99 3.97
C ALA A 91 -5.73 -8.85 5.22
N ILE A 92 -5.37 -7.93 6.11
CA ILE A 92 -6.11 -7.70 7.36
C ILE A 92 -7.48 -7.09 7.07
N ALA A 93 -7.55 -6.12 6.15
CA ALA A 93 -8.81 -5.48 5.73
C ALA A 93 -9.69 -6.37 4.83
N GLY A 94 -9.16 -7.48 4.31
CA GLY A 94 -9.89 -8.38 3.42
C GLY A 94 -10.19 -7.80 2.05
N VAL A 95 -9.30 -6.94 1.52
CA VAL A 95 -9.47 -6.30 0.20
C VAL A 95 -8.46 -6.81 -0.83
N THR A 96 -8.82 -6.75 -2.11
CA THR A 96 -8.02 -7.33 -3.21
C THR A 96 -7.11 -6.31 -3.92
N TRP A 97 -7.17 -5.05 -3.53
CA TRP A 97 -6.33 -4.00 -4.10
C TRP A 97 -6.10 -2.85 -3.11
N GLY A 98 -5.03 -2.10 -3.37
CA GLY A 98 -4.76 -0.85 -2.70
C GLY A 98 -3.89 0.07 -3.55
N ASP A 99 -4.11 1.36 -3.42
CA ASP A 99 -3.28 2.37 -4.06
C ASP A 99 -2.13 2.77 -3.12
N PHE A 100 -0.90 2.69 -3.64
CA PHE A 100 0.27 3.24 -2.98
C PHE A 100 0.59 4.60 -3.59
N VAL A 101 0.69 5.62 -2.74
CA VAL A 101 0.98 6.99 -3.16
C VAL A 101 2.28 7.46 -2.53
N VAL A 102 3.20 7.94 -3.36
CA VAL A 102 4.28 8.81 -2.91
C VAL A 102 3.90 10.24 -3.31
N TYR A 103 3.69 11.08 -2.31
CA TYR A 103 3.36 12.47 -2.53
C TYR A 103 4.56 13.38 -2.24
N ALA A 104 4.90 14.21 -3.21
CA ALA A 104 5.75 15.38 -3.06
C ALA A 104 5.03 16.60 -3.64
N PRO A 105 5.37 17.84 -3.22
CA PRO A 105 4.72 19.04 -3.73
C PRO A 105 4.68 19.14 -5.26
N GLN A 106 5.76 18.70 -5.92
CA GLN A 106 5.93 18.84 -7.37
C GLN A 106 5.43 17.65 -8.19
N PHE A 107 5.22 16.50 -7.57
CA PHE A 107 4.76 15.31 -8.26
C PHE A 107 4.09 14.31 -7.29
N PRO A 108 3.02 13.64 -7.74
CA PRO A 108 2.58 12.39 -7.16
C PRO A 108 3.12 11.20 -7.96
N VAL A 109 3.42 10.10 -7.28
CA VAL A 109 3.52 8.76 -7.87
C VAL A 109 2.39 7.93 -7.29
N VAL A 110 1.58 7.33 -8.14
CA VAL A 110 0.46 6.45 -7.72
C VAL A 110 0.62 5.10 -8.41
N GLU A 111 0.61 4.04 -7.62
CA GLU A 111 0.59 2.68 -8.13
C GLU A 111 -0.52 1.87 -7.46
N LYS A 112 -1.46 1.37 -8.28
CA LYS A 112 -2.42 0.35 -7.84
C LYS A 112 -1.72 -0.99 -7.71
N ILE A 113 -1.77 -1.58 -6.52
CA ILE A 113 -1.21 -2.89 -6.21
C ILE A 113 -2.35 -3.88 -6.02
N ARG A 114 -2.25 -5.01 -6.71
CA ARG A 114 -3.15 -6.15 -6.52
C ARG A 114 -2.66 -7.00 -5.36
N PHE A 115 -3.61 -7.48 -4.55
CA PHE A 115 -3.32 -8.40 -3.49
C PHE A 115 -2.69 -9.68 -4.03
N ASN A 116 -1.70 -10.19 -3.31
CA ASN A 116 -0.96 -11.38 -3.70
C ASN A 116 -0.95 -12.37 -2.53
N GLU A 117 -1.86 -13.34 -2.60
CA GLU A 117 -2.08 -14.31 -1.53
C GLU A 117 -0.82 -15.14 -1.24
N SER A 118 -0.09 -15.60 -2.27
CA SER A 118 1.10 -16.42 -2.07
C SER A 118 2.22 -15.67 -1.33
N LYS A 119 2.43 -14.39 -1.64
CA LYS A 119 3.35 -13.53 -0.88
C LYS A 119 2.85 -13.27 0.53
N TRP A 120 1.56 -13.04 0.71
CA TRP A 120 0.98 -12.83 2.04
C TRP A 120 1.19 -14.05 2.93
N GLN A 121 0.96 -15.27 2.43
CA GLN A 121 1.18 -16.50 3.19
C GLN A 121 2.62 -16.67 3.67
N ILE A 122 3.61 -16.20 2.90
CA ILE A 122 5.02 -16.18 3.33
C ILE A 122 5.22 -15.20 4.50
N CYS A 123 4.64 -13.99 4.41
CA CYS A 123 4.69 -13.00 5.48
C CYS A 123 3.96 -13.48 6.74
N LYS A 124 2.77 -14.04 6.57
CA LYS A 124 1.90 -14.51 7.64
C LYS A 124 2.56 -15.60 8.47
N LYS A 125 3.23 -16.56 7.84
CA LYS A 125 4.02 -17.58 8.56
C LYS A 125 5.07 -16.96 9.50
N LYS A 126 5.80 -15.94 9.04
CA LYS A 126 6.80 -15.25 9.87
C LYS A 126 6.15 -14.48 11.03
N LEU A 127 5.02 -13.82 10.77
CA LEU A 127 4.25 -13.14 11.81
C LEU A 127 3.73 -14.13 12.86
N ASP A 128 3.22 -15.28 12.44
CA ASP A 128 2.75 -16.32 13.36
C ASP A 128 3.90 -16.90 14.19
N SER A 129 5.06 -17.17 13.58
CA SER A 129 6.26 -17.58 14.32
C SER A 129 6.70 -16.53 15.35
N PHE A 130 6.61 -15.24 15.01
CA PHE A 130 6.94 -14.16 15.94
C PHE A 130 6.01 -14.16 17.16
N TYR A 131 4.69 -14.24 16.95
CA TYR A 131 3.71 -14.15 18.05
C TYR A 131 3.57 -15.43 18.89
N PHE A 132 3.82 -16.61 18.31
CA PHE A 132 3.51 -17.88 18.98
C PHE A 132 4.70 -18.80 19.24
N LEU A 133 5.83 -18.60 18.54
CA LEU A 133 6.98 -19.53 18.61
C LEU A 133 8.27 -18.88 19.11
N THR A 134 8.30 -17.56 19.27
CA THR A 134 9.47 -16.85 19.80
C THR A 134 9.27 -16.65 21.29
N VAL A 135 10.06 -17.38 22.10
CA VAL A 135 10.11 -17.30 23.58
C VAL A 135 11.39 -16.62 24.00
#